data_AF-A0A6N8VA52-F1
#
_entry.id   AF-A0A6N8VA52-F1
#
_cell.length_a   1.000
_cell.length_b   1.000
_cell.length_c   1.000
_cell.angle_alpha   90.00
_cell.angle_beta   90.00
_cell.angle_gamma   90.00
#
_symmetry.space_group_name_H-M   'P 1'
#
loop_
_entity.id
_entity.type
_entity.pdbx_description
1 polymer ?
#
loop_
_entity_poly.entity_id
_entity_poly.type
_entity_poly.pdbx_seq_one_letter_code
_entity_poly.pdbx_strand_id
1 'polypeptide(L)'
;MSPDDLKRRIDAIEEGYEFFLAYAAQGLTDDSASKAGEQIRSYLRGFEEALDGLPEAFQARLLEGEAGDAAASTAPGGGAGAAEAVTAALDVLRRDADA
;
A
#
# COMPACT_ATOMS: atom_id res chain seq x y z
N MET A 1 -9.15 -2.67 12.52
CA MET A 1 -7.90 -3.39 12.19
C MET A 1 -7.20 -3.79 13.49
N SER A 2 -6.72 -5.03 13.62
CA SER A 2 -5.91 -5.45 14.77
C SER A 2 -4.43 -5.16 14.54
N PRO A 3 -3.59 -5.09 15.58
CA PRO A 3 -2.14 -4.93 15.42
C PRO A 3 -1.49 -6.02 14.56
N ASP A 4 -1.93 -7.27 14.72
CA ASP A 4 -1.44 -8.39 13.91
C ASP A 4 -1.86 -8.28 12.45
N ASP A 5 -3.04 -7.72 12.17
CA ASP A 5 -3.50 -7.44 10.80
C ASP A 5 -2.63 -6.37 10.14
N LEU A 6 -2.37 -5.27 10.85
CA LEU A 6 -1.48 -4.23 10.37
C LEU A 6 -0.07 -4.76 10.13
N LYS A 7 0.46 -5.60 11.03
CA LYS A 7 1.78 -6.22 10.86
C LYS A 7 1.84 -7.06 9.60
N ARG A 8 0.88 -7.95 9.36
CA ARG A 8 0.87 -8.79 8.14
C ARG A 8 0.83 -7.94 6.86
N ARG A 9 0.08 -6.83 6.87
CA ARG A 9 0.00 -5.90 5.74
C ARG A 9 1.35 -5.21 5.49
N ILE A 10 2.03 -4.77 6.55
CA ILE A 10 3.39 -4.19 6.46
C ILE A 10 4.37 -5.24 5.93
N ASP A 11 4.39 -6.45 6.49
CA ASP A 11 5.29 -7.53 6.08
C ASP A 11 5.11 -7.84 4.57
N ALA A 12 3.86 -7.90 4.08
CA ALA A 12 3.57 -8.10 2.66
C ALA A 12 4.09 -6.95 1.77
N ILE A 13 4.00 -5.70 2.24
CA ILE A 13 4.53 -4.53 1.54
C ILE A 13 6.06 -4.57 1.48
N GLU A 14 6.71 -4.91 2.59
CA GLU A 14 8.17 -5.00 2.69
C GLU A 14 8.72 -6.10 1.77
N GLU A 15 8.14 -7.31 1.80
CA GLU A 15 8.58 -8.44 0.98
C GLU A 15 8.51 -8.14 -0.52
N GLY A 16 7.39 -7.55 -0.98
CA GLY A 16 7.26 -7.15 -2.38
C GLY A 16 8.21 -6.03 -2.77
N TYR A 17 8.48 -5.08 -1.88
CA TYR A 17 9.41 -3.97 -2.16
C TYR A 17 10.86 -4.47 -2.26
N GLU A 18 11.27 -5.37 -1.37
CA GLU A 18 12.57 -6.04 -1.43
C GLU A 18 12.74 -6.82 -2.73
N PHE A 19 11.71 -7.57 -3.14
CA PHE A 19 11.72 -8.26 -4.42
C PHE A 19 11.88 -7.29 -5.60
N PHE A 20 11.12 -6.19 -5.64
CA PHE A 20 11.21 -5.21 -6.73
C PHE A 20 12.55 -4.48 -6.79
N LEU A 21 13.17 -4.19 -5.63
CA LEU A 21 14.53 -3.65 -5.60
C LEU A 21 15.55 -4.65 -6.17
N ALA A 22 15.46 -5.92 -5.76
CA ALA A 22 16.33 -6.97 -6.26
C ALA A 22 16.12 -7.22 -7.76
N TYR A 23 14.87 -7.20 -8.22
CA TYR A 23 14.50 -7.33 -9.62
C TYR A 23 15.00 -6.16 -10.46
N ALA A 24 14.80 -4.91 -10.02
CA ALA A 24 15.31 -3.72 -10.71
C ALA A 24 16.85 -3.69 -10.79
N ALA A 25 17.54 -4.18 -9.75
CA ALA A 25 18.99 -4.30 -9.74
C ALA A 25 19.55 -5.26 -10.82
N GLN A 26 18.72 -6.15 -11.38
CA GLN A 26 19.14 -7.06 -12.46
C GLN A 26 19.28 -6.32 -13.80
N GLY A 27 18.72 -5.11 -13.94
CA GLY A 27 18.88 -4.27 -15.14
C GLY A 27 18.30 -4.88 -16.42
N LEU A 28 17.34 -5.80 -16.30
CA LEU A 28 16.72 -6.48 -17.43
C LEU A 28 15.78 -5.53 -18.18
N THR A 29 15.96 -5.43 -19.50
CA THR A 29 15.16 -4.56 -20.38
C THR A 29 14.02 -5.28 -21.10
N ASP A 30 13.96 -6.61 -21.00
CA ASP A 30 12.87 -7.43 -21.55
C ASP A 30 12.67 -8.65 -20.65
N ASP A 31 11.45 -8.81 -20.14
CA ASP A 31 11.08 -9.91 -19.25
C ASP A 31 9.77 -10.60 -19.70
N SER A 32 9.44 -10.43 -20.99
CA SER A 32 8.16 -10.81 -21.60
C SER A 32 7.86 -12.32 -21.62
N ALA A 33 8.72 -13.19 -21.08
CA ALA A 33 8.56 -14.64 -21.16
C ALA A 33 8.99 -15.43 -19.90
N SER A 34 9.38 -14.79 -18.80
CA SER A 34 10.05 -15.47 -17.70
C SER A 34 9.21 -15.52 -16.41
N LYS A 35 9.47 -16.51 -15.54
CA LYS A 35 8.83 -16.73 -14.23
C LYS A 35 8.74 -15.48 -13.35
N ALA A 36 9.59 -14.49 -13.59
CA ALA A 36 9.56 -13.22 -12.88
C ALA A 36 8.25 -12.44 -13.12
N GLY A 37 7.66 -12.48 -14.32
CA GLY A 37 6.39 -11.80 -14.61
C GLY A 37 5.19 -12.33 -13.80
N GLU A 38 5.11 -13.66 -13.59
CA GLU A 38 4.08 -14.26 -12.72
C GLU A 38 4.30 -13.88 -11.26
N GLN A 39 5.55 -13.86 -10.81
CA GLN A 39 5.92 -13.49 -9.45
C GLN A 39 5.69 -12.00 -9.17
N ILE A 40 5.97 -11.12 -10.14
CA ILE A 40 5.64 -9.69 -10.10
C ILE A 40 4.13 -9.51 -9.88
N ARG A 41 3.29 -10.14 -10.71
CA ARG A 41 1.83 -10.06 -10.53
C ARG A 41 1.35 -10.61 -9.19
N SER A 42 2.02 -11.62 -8.65
CA SER A 42 1.71 -12.15 -7.32
C SER A 42 1.96 -11.11 -6.22
N TYR A 43 3.11 -10.40 -6.26
CA TYR A 43 3.40 -9.34 -5.30
C TYR A 43 2.49 -8.12 -5.48
N LEU A 44 2.14 -7.75 -6.72
CA LEU A 44 1.20 -6.65 -6.99
C LEU A 44 -0.19 -6.94 -6.39
N ARG A 45 -0.70 -8.17 -6.51
CA ARG A 45 -1.94 -8.58 -5.81
C ARG A 45 -1.79 -8.55 -4.30
N GLY A 46 -0.65 -9.02 -3.77
CA GLY A 46 -0.37 -8.94 -2.33
C GLY A 46 -0.37 -7.50 -1.81
N PHE A 47 0.13 -6.53 -2.59
CA PHE A 47 0.04 -5.12 -2.27
C PHE A 47 -1.39 -4.59 -2.32
N GLU A 48 -2.19 -4.98 -3.32
CA GLU A 48 -3.60 -4.62 -3.39
C GLU A 48 -4.32 -5.07 -2.12
N GLU A 49 -4.18 -6.34 -1.73
CA GLU A 49 -4.79 -6.89 -0.51
C GLU A 49 -4.28 -6.20 0.77
N ALA A 50 -2.99 -5.88 0.83
CA ALA A 50 -2.39 -5.24 1.99
C ALA A 50 -2.86 -3.78 2.17
N LEU A 51 -3.12 -3.07 1.07
CA LEU A 51 -3.56 -1.68 1.06
C LEU A 51 -5.10 -1.53 1.09
N ASP A 52 -5.85 -2.57 0.73
CA ASP A 52 -7.32 -2.53 0.72
C ASP A 52 -7.91 -2.26 2.12
N GLY A 53 -8.77 -1.24 2.24
CA GLY A 53 -9.35 -0.82 3.51
C GLY A 53 -8.40 -0.07 4.45
N LEU A 54 -7.13 0.11 4.08
CA LEU A 54 -6.14 0.85 4.86
C LEU A 54 -6.45 2.36 4.91
N PRO A 55 -6.84 3.04 3.80
CA PRO A 55 -7.25 4.45 3.82
C PRO A 55 -8.39 4.72 4.82
N GLU A 56 -9.43 3.88 4.78
CA GLU A 56 -10.61 4.00 5.64
C GLU A 56 -10.24 3.79 7.10
N ALA A 57 -9.34 2.84 7.38
CA ALA A 57 -8.84 2.60 8.73
C ALA A 57 -8.05 3.80 9.28
N PHE A 58 -7.23 4.46 8.45
CA PHE A 58 -6.52 5.69 8.83
C PHE A 58 -7.47 6.87 9.03
N GLN A 59 -8.43 7.07 8.12
CA GLN A 59 -9.42 8.13 8.25
C GLN A 59 -10.28 7.95 9.50
N ALA A 60 -10.77 6.73 9.78
CA ALA A 60 -11.53 6.44 10.98
C ALA A 60 -10.73 6.78 12.25
N ARG A 61 -9.43 6.43 12.28
CA ARG A 61 -8.55 6.77 13.40
C ARG A 61 -8.26 8.26 13.54
N LEU A 62 -8.13 8.98 12.42
CA LEU A 62 -7.95 10.43 12.46
C LEU A 62 -9.21 11.11 13.01
N LEU A 63 -10.40 10.70 12.56
CA LEU A 63 -11.68 11.23 13.06
C LEU A 63 -11.91 10.90 14.55
N GLU A 64 -11.54 9.69 14.98
CA GLU A 64 -11.53 9.32 16.42
C GLU A 64 -10.53 10.17 17.22
N GLY A 65 -9.36 10.47 16.63
CA GLY A 65 -8.35 11.35 17.18
C GLY A 65 -8.83 12.80 17.28
N GLU A 66 -9.46 13.33 16.23
CA GLU A 66 -10.04 14.68 16.18
C GLU A 66 -11.23 14.82 17.14
N ALA A 67 -11.99 13.75 17.42
CA ALA A 67 -13.02 13.75 18.46
C ALA A 67 -12.42 13.79 19.88
N GLY A 68 -11.22 13.26 20.07
CA GLY A 68 -10.43 13.38 21.32
C GLY A 68 -9.63 14.68 21.43
N ASP A 69 -9.27 15.28 20.30
CA ASP A 69 -8.40 16.45 20.17
C ASP A 69 -9.16 17.75 19.87
N ALA A 70 -10.50 17.70 19.75
CA ALA A 70 -11.36 18.89 19.79
C ALA A 70 -11.20 19.70 21.10
N ALA A 71 -10.54 19.14 22.11
CA ALA A 71 -10.08 19.86 23.30
C ALA A 71 -8.64 20.43 23.19
N ALA A 72 -7.84 20.03 22.20
CA ALA A 72 -6.44 20.42 22.06
C ALA A 72 -5.94 20.53 20.59
N SER A 73 -6.29 21.63 19.93
CA SER A 73 -5.52 22.25 18.82
C SER A 73 -5.75 21.75 17.39
N THR A 74 -6.43 22.62 16.63
CA THR A 74 -6.60 22.60 15.18
C THR A 74 -5.28 22.71 14.40
N ALA A 75 -4.87 21.65 13.71
CA ALA A 75 -3.92 21.72 12.59
C ALA A 75 -4.51 20.98 11.37
N PRO A 76 -4.87 21.67 10.28
CA PRO A 76 -5.47 21.03 9.12
C PRO A 76 -4.38 20.52 8.17
N GLY A 77 -4.52 19.29 7.66
CA GLY A 77 -4.00 18.97 6.33
C GLY A 77 -3.23 17.68 6.10
N GLY A 78 -3.00 16.81 7.09
CA GLY A 78 -2.18 15.60 6.89
C GLY A 78 -2.92 14.38 6.31
N GLY A 79 -4.18 14.15 6.73
CA GLY A 79 -4.84 12.86 6.51
C GLY A 79 -5.45 12.66 5.12
N ALA A 80 -6.04 13.71 4.54
CA ALA A 80 -6.74 13.61 3.25
C ALA A 80 -5.78 13.26 2.10
N GLY A 81 -4.59 13.87 2.08
CA GLY A 81 -3.58 13.58 1.05
C GLY A 81 -2.98 12.17 1.16
N ALA A 82 -2.85 11.64 2.38
CA ALA A 82 -2.39 10.27 2.57
C ALA A 82 -3.39 9.24 2.06
N ALA A 83 -4.69 9.44 2.32
CA ALA A 83 -5.73 8.56 1.81
C ALA A 83 -5.82 8.60 0.27
N GLU A 84 -5.75 9.79 -0.33
CA GLU A 84 -5.74 9.94 -1.79
C GLU A 84 -4.51 9.26 -2.43
N ALA A 85 -3.33 9.40 -1.81
CA ALA A 85 -2.12 8.74 -2.28
C ALA A 85 -2.22 7.20 -2.22
N VAL A 86 -2.83 6.64 -1.18
CA VAL A 86 -3.05 5.19 -1.07
C VAL A 86 -4.07 4.72 -2.10
N THR A 87 -5.15 5.47 -2.33
CA THR A 87 -6.13 5.15 -3.39
C THR A 87 -5.47 5.16 -4.77
N ALA A 88 -4.69 6.19 -5.09
CA ALA A 88 -3.97 6.26 -6.36
C ALA A 88 -2.97 5.10 -6.53
N ALA A 89 -2.29 4.70 -5.44
CA ALA A 89 -1.42 3.54 -5.45
C ALA A 89 -2.19 2.23 -5.73
N LEU A 90 -3.35 2.03 -5.09
CA LEU A 90 -4.23 0.88 -5.33
C LEU A 90 -4.66 0.78 -6.81
N ASP A 91 -5.02 1.90 -7.43
CA ASP A 91 -5.45 1.91 -8.84
C ASP A 91 -4.31 1.53 -9.79
N VAL A 92 -3.09 2.00 -9.52
CA VAL A 92 -1.89 1.60 -10.28
C VAL A 92 -1.63 0.11 -10.14
N LEU A 93 -1.68 -0.42 -8.91
CA LEU A 93 -1.41 -1.83 -8.63
C LEU A 93 -2.41 -2.76 -9.32
N ARG A 94 -3.70 -2.42 -9.28
CA ARG A 94 -4.76 -3.18 -9.96
C ARG A 94 -4.55 -3.26 -11.46
N ARG A 95 -4.31 -2.11 -12.11
CA ARG A 95 -4.06 -2.05 -13.55
C ARG A 95 -2.85 -2.90 -13.94
N ASP A 96 -1.77 -2.84 -13.16
CA ASP A 96 -0.54 -3.55 -13.47
C ASP A 96 -0.65 -5.05 -13.14
N ALA A 97 -1.50 -5.45 -12.19
CA ALA A 97 -1.79 -6.85 -11.90
C ALA A 97 -2.59 -7.56 -13.01
N ASP A 98 -3.39 -6.80 -13.76
CA ASP A 98 -4.27 -7.29 -14.84
C ASP A 98 -3.61 -7.28 -16.24
N ALA A 99 -2.39 -6.74 -16.37
CA ALA A 99 -1.62 -6.62 -17.63
C ALA A 99 -0.73 -7.85 -17.94
#